data_AF-A0A0J8FZ38-F1
#
_entry.id   AF-A0A0J8FZ38-F1
#
_cell.length_a   1.000
_cell.length_b   1.000
_cell.length_c   1.000
_cell.angle_alpha   90.00
_cell.angle_beta   90.00
_cell.angle_gamma   90.00
#
_symmetry.space_group_name_H-M   'P 1'
#
loop_
_entity.id
_entity.type
_entity.pdbx_description
1 polymer ?
#
loop_
_entity_poly.entity_id
_entity_poly.type
_entity_poly.pdbx_seq_one_letter_code
_entity_poly.pdbx_strand_id
1 'polypeptide(L)'
;MWLKPVALAFMLLPLVTACFAKPFQPPTDEVELWKKPGEDERQVLSSMLACGSTNRYGIDPKATLEQRAERFECMKRAGYTRSDGFDLCALDTRHELNACASAR
;
A
#
# COMPACT_ATOMS: atom_id res chain seq x y z
N MET A 1 36.07 -15.01 35.05
CA MET A 1 36.59 -14.59 33.73
C MET A 1 35.50 -14.59 32.65
N TRP A 2 34.29 -14.04 32.92
CA TRP A 2 33.16 -14.08 31.96
C TRP A 2 32.69 -12.69 31.49
N LEU A 3 33.21 -11.59 32.05
CA LEU A 3 32.83 -10.24 31.61
C LEU A 3 33.26 -9.93 30.18
N LYS A 4 34.40 -10.47 29.71
CA LYS A 4 34.94 -10.20 28.38
C LYS A 4 34.07 -10.74 27.23
N PRO A 5 33.62 -12.01 27.22
CA PRO A 5 32.75 -12.52 26.15
C PRO A 5 31.35 -11.90 26.17
N VAL A 6 30.82 -11.56 27.35
CA VAL A 6 29.51 -10.91 27.48
C VAL A 6 29.54 -9.47 26.94
N ALA A 7 30.61 -8.72 27.22
CA ALA A 7 30.80 -7.38 26.68
C ALA A 7 30.96 -7.39 25.15
N LEU A 8 31.64 -8.40 24.60
CA LEU A 8 31.81 -8.57 23.16
C LEU A 8 30.47 -8.87 22.47
N ALA A 9 29.65 -9.74 23.06
CA ALA A 9 28.32 -10.07 22.56
C ALA A 9 27.38 -8.84 22.55
N PHE A 10 27.40 -8.03 23.60
CA PHE A 10 26.60 -6.81 23.69
C PHE A 10 26.99 -5.74 22.66
N MET A 11 28.27 -5.63 22.30
CA MET A 11 28.71 -4.72 21.22
C MET A 11 28.33 -5.20 19.82
N LEU A 12 28.24 -6.52 19.59
CA LEU A 12 27.97 -7.07 18.26
C LEU A 12 26.46 -7.14 17.94
N LEU A 13 25.60 -7.23 18.95
CA LEU A 13 24.13 -7.22 18.81
C LEU A 13 23.56 -6.05 17.98
N PRO A 14 23.94 -4.78 18.19
CA PRO A 14 23.40 -3.67 17.41
C PRO A 14 23.82 -3.69 15.93
N LEU A 15 25.02 -4.21 15.62
CA LEU A 15 25.51 -4.34 14.23
C LEU A 15 24.66 -5.32 13.41
N VAL A 16 24.18 -6.39 14.04
CA VAL A 16 23.30 -7.35 13.36
C VAL A 16 21.90 -6.75 13.14
N THR A 17 21.37 -5.99 14.10
CA THR A 17 20.03 -5.37 13.96
C THR A 17 19.98 -4.25 12.91
N ALA A 18 21.09 -3.55 12.69
CA ALA A 18 21.16 -2.45 11.72
C ALA A 18 21.07 -2.92 10.25
N CYS A 19 21.46 -4.16 9.94
CA CYS A 19 21.38 -4.71 8.57
C CYS A 19 19.96 -5.15 8.18
N PHE A 20 19.09 -5.45 9.15
CA PHE A 20 17.72 -5.93 8.87
C PHE A 20 16.66 -4.83 9.01
N ALA A 21 16.96 -3.76 9.74
CA ALA A 21 16.08 -2.61 9.79
C ALA A 21 16.17 -1.85 8.45
N LYS A 22 15.03 -1.66 7.78
CA LYS A 22 14.87 -0.69 6.68
C LYS A 22 14.12 0.54 7.18
N PRO A 23 14.71 1.35 8.10
CA PRO A 23 14.03 2.54 8.57
C PRO A 23 13.89 3.55 7.42
N PHE A 24 12.77 4.27 7.39
CA PHE A 24 12.50 5.35 6.42
C PHE A 24 12.43 4.94 4.94
N GLN A 25 11.97 3.72 4.64
CA GLN A 25 11.58 3.41 3.25
C GLN A 25 10.39 4.30 2.85
N PRO A 26 10.37 4.83 1.62
CA PRO A 26 9.16 5.45 1.11
C PRO A 26 8.02 4.42 1.14
N PRO A 27 6.76 4.87 1.29
CA PRO A 27 5.62 3.97 1.18
C PRO A 27 5.69 3.23 -0.15
N THR A 28 5.38 1.94 -0.14
CA THR A 28 5.22 1.13 -1.35
C THR A 28 4.28 1.86 -2.30
N ASP A 29 4.62 1.86 -3.58
CA ASP A 29 3.76 2.52 -4.54
C ASP A 29 2.42 1.77 -4.68
N GLU A 30 1.39 2.49 -5.13
CA GLU A 30 0.06 1.89 -5.17
C GLU A 30 -0.08 0.89 -6.33
N VAL A 31 0.70 1.10 -7.41
CA VAL A 31 0.82 0.18 -8.54
C VAL A 31 1.32 -1.22 -8.13
N GLU A 32 2.29 -1.34 -7.22
CA GLU A 32 2.77 -2.65 -6.77
C GLU A 32 1.74 -3.38 -5.89
N LEU A 33 0.79 -2.65 -5.30
CA LEU A 33 -0.22 -3.22 -4.41
C LEU A 33 -1.41 -3.79 -5.18
N TRP A 34 -1.75 -3.23 -6.34
CA TRP A 34 -2.80 -3.77 -7.21
C TRP A 34 -2.32 -4.99 -8.01
N LYS A 35 -3.15 -6.04 -8.05
CA LYS A 35 -2.86 -7.31 -8.70
C LYS A 35 -4.06 -7.82 -9.49
N LYS A 36 -3.77 -8.33 -10.68
CA LYS A 36 -4.71 -9.06 -11.53
C LYS A 36 -3.94 -10.12 -12.32
N PRO A 37 -4.43 -11.38 -12.39
CA PRO A 37 -3.73 -12.45 -13.10
C PRO A 37 -3.44 -12.08 -14.56
N GLY A 38 -2.19 -12.25 -14.98
CA GLY A 38 -1.76 -12.02 -16.36
C GLY A 38 -1.43 -10.56 -16.71
N GLU A 39 -1.46 -9.63 -15.74
CA GLU A 39 -1.10 -8.24 -15.99
C GLU A 39 0.25 -7.84 -15.38
N ASP A 40 0.99 -7.01 -16.12
CA ASP A 40 2.23 -6.38 -15.68
C ASP A 40 1.99 -5.01 -15.01
N GLU A 41 3.04 -4.47 -14.40
CA GLU A 41 3.01 -3.18 -13.70
C GLU A 41 2.53 -2.02 -14.57
N ARG A 42 2.87 -2.01 -15.87
CA ARG A 42 2.48 -0.94 -16.78
C ARG A 42 0.99 -0.99 -17.08
N GLN A 43 0.43 -2.19 -17.18
CA GLN A 43 -1.01 -2.40 -17.36
C GLN A 43 -1.78 -1.98 -16.11
N VAL A 44 -1.28 -2.32 -14.92
CA VAL A 44 -1.84 -1.85 -13.64
C VAL A 44 -1.84 -0.32 -13.58
N LEU A 45 -0.71 0.32 -13.87
CA LEU A 45 -0.61 1.78 -13.90
C LEU A 45 -1.58 2.39 -14.93
N SER A 46 -1.67 1.80 -16.13
CA SER A 46 -2.61 2.26 -17.15
C SER A 46 -4.06 2.22 -16.66
N SER A 47 -4.46 1.15 -15.98
CA SER A 47 -5.80 1.03 -15.38
C SER A 47 -6.00 2.01 -14.23
N MET A 48 -5.00 2.24 -13.38
CA MET A 48 -5.09 3.24 -12.32
C MET A 48 -5.32 4.64 -12.89
N LEU A 49 -4.58 5.00 -13.94
CA LEU A 49 -4.75 6.29 -14.64
C LEU A 49 -6.13 6.39 -15.29
N ALA A 50 -6.60 5.30 -15.92
CA ALA A 50 -7.95 5.23 -16.50
C ALA A 50 -9.05 5.36 -15.44
N CYS A 51 -8.82 4.86 -14.23
CA CYS A 51 -9.70 5.01 -13.08
C CYS A 51 -9.61 6.39 -12.40
N GLY A 52 -8.77 7.30 -12.89
CA GLY A 52 -8.68 8.68 -12.40
C GLY A 52 -7.58 8.93 -11.38
N SER A 53 -6.67 7.97 -11.15
CA SER A 53 -5.42 8.24 -10.42
C SER A 53 -4.54 9.18 -11.25
N THR A 54 -3.79 10.06 -10.59
CA THR A 54 -2.93 11.03 -11.28
C THR A 54 -1.49 10.56 -11.43
N ASN A 55 -1.08 9.55 -10.66
CA ASN A 55 0.27 9.01 -10.62
C ASN A 55 0.27 7.57 -10.07
N ARG A 56 1.45 6.91 -10.13
CA ARG A 56 1.66 5.53 -9.66
C ARG A 56 1.47 5.31 -8.16
N TYR A 57 1.49 6.37 -7.37
CA TYR A 57 1.30 6.30 -5.92
C TYR A 57 -0.17 6.40 -5.52
N GLY A 58 -1.07 6.73 -6.47
CA GLY A 58 -2.50 6.99 -6.22
C GLY A 58 -2.79 8.14 -5.24
N ILE A 59 -1.73 8.84 -4.79
CA ILE A 59 -1.83 10.01 -3.92
C ILE A 59 -2.24 11.22 -4.74
N ASP A 60 -3.39 11.78 -4.38
CA ASP A 60 -3.87 13.07 -4.82
C ASP A 60 -4.27 13.89 -3.59
N PRO A 61 -3.45 14.88 -3.19
CA PRO A 61 -3.72 15.71 -2.01
C PRO A 61 -5.01 16.51 -2.11
N LYS A 62 -5.51 16.74 -3.33
CA LYS A 62 -6.73 17.51 -3.58
C LYS A 62 -7.97 16.63 -3.74
N ALA A 63 -7.80 15.31 -3.86
CA ALA A 63 -8.93 14.39 -4.01
C ALA A 63 -9.73 14.29 -2.72
N THR A 64 -11.04 14.41 -2.83
CA THR A 64 -11.97 14.12 -1.73
C THR A 64 -11.96 12.62 -1.41
N LEU A 65 -12.48 12.27 -0.23
CA LEU A 65 -12.63 10.86 0.15
C LEU A 65 -13.54 10.11 -0.83
N GLU A 66 -14.59 10.75 -1.34
CA GLU A 66 -15.47 10.20 -2.37
C GLU A 66 -14.70 9.87 -3.65
N GLN A 67 -13.90 10.80 -4.16
CA GLN A 67 -13.09 10.58 -5.36
C GLN A 67 -12.07 9.45 -5.17
N ARG A 68 -11.50 9.32 -3.97
CA ARG A 68 -10.61 8.20 -3.64
C ARG A 68 -11.37 6.87 -3.66
N ALA A 69 -12.58 6.83 -3.11
CA ALA A 69 -13.46 5.66 -3.16
C ALA A 69 -13.91 5.31 -4.59
N GLU A 70 -14.23 6.30 -5.42
CA GLU A 70 -14.56 6.10 -6.84
C GLU A 70 -13.40 5.42 -7.59
N ARG A 71 -12.17 5.92 -7.40
CA ARG A 71 -10.95 5.35 -8.00
C ARG A 71 -10.70 3.92 -7.50
N PHE A 72 -10.83 3.71 -6.19
CA PHE A 72 -10.64 2.42 -5.54
C PHE A 72 -11.62 1.35 -6.07
N GLU A 73 -12.90 1.69 -6.10
CA GLU A 73 -13.94 0.79 -6.57
C GLU A 73 -13.91 0.62 -8.09
N CYS A 74 -13.43 1.61 -8.85
CA CYS A 74 -13.14 1.45 -10.28
C CYS A 74 -12.10 0.34 -10.52
N MET A 75 -10.99 0.32 -9.78
CA MET A 75 -9.98 -0.74 -9.87
C MET A 75 -10.57 -2.11 -9.51
N LYS A 76 -11.36 -2.20 -8.44
CA LYS A 76 -12.04 -3.46 -8.06
C LYS A 76 -13.00 -3.95 -9.14
N ARG A 77 -13.82 -3.06 -9.71
CA ARG A 77 -14.72 -3.39 -10.83
C ARG A 77 -13.97 -3.83 -12.10
N ALA A 78 -12.76 -3.31 -12.32
CA ALA A 78 -11.87 -3.74 -13.40
C ALA A 78 -11.17 -5.11 -13.13
N GLY A 79 -11.47 -5.74 -11.99
CA GLY A 79 -11.01 -7.07 -11.61
C GLY A 79 -9.67 -7.09 -10.88
N TYR A 80 -9.19 -5.95 -10.39
CA TYR A 80 -7.98 -5.91 -9.57
C TYR A 80 -8.30 -6.18 -8.10
N THR A 81 -7.34 -6.78 -7.42
CA THR A 81 -7.33 -7.00 -5.96
C THR A 81 -6.08 -6.37 -5.38
N ARG A 82 -6.06 -6.15 -4.06
CA ARG A 82 -4.87 -5.64 -3.39
C ARG A 82 -4.12 -6.74 -2.65
N SER A 83 -2.80 -6.71 -2.74
CA SER A 83 -1.92 -7.68 -2.06
C SER A 83 -1.81 -7.43 -0.55
N ASP A 84 -2.08 -6.21 -0.09
CA ASP A 84 -2.01 -5.82 1.33
C ASP A 84 -3.32 -6.01 2.10
N GLY A 85 -4.37 -6.50 1.44
CA GLY A 85 -5.70 -6.71 2.05
C GLY A 85 -6.44 -5.42 2.41
N PHE A 86 -5.96 -4.25 1.98
CA PHE A 86 -6.63 -2.98 2.22
C PHE A 86 -7.93 -2.89 1.41
N ASP A 87 -9.03 -2.55 2.07
CA ASP A 87 -10.30 -2.22 1.43
C ASP A 87 -10.85 -0.92 2.00
N LEU A 88 -10.84 0.14 1.19
CA LEU A 88 -11.25 1.48 1.60
C LEU A 88 -12.73 1.50 2.05
N CYS A 89 -13.59 0.79 1.34
CA CYS A 89 -15.02 0.77 1.61
C CYS A 89 -15.39 -0.11 2.81
N ALA A 90 -14.58 -1.13 3.12
CA ALA A 90 -14.74 -1.91 4.34
C ALA A 90 -14.22 -1.18 5.60
N LEU A 91 -13.17 -0.37 5.45
CA LEU A 91 -12.54 0.34 6.58
C LEU A 91 -13.28 1.63 6.96
N ASP A 92 -13.78 2.38 5.98
CA ASP A 92 -14.52 3.61 6.25
C ASP A 92 -16.02 3.36 6.38
N THR A 93 -16.43 2.90 7.56
CA THR A 93 -17.84 2.70 7.92
C THR A 93 -18.52 3.96 8.44
N ARG A 94 -17.77 5.06 8.63
CA ARG A 94 -18.29 6.31 9.22
C ARG A 94 -18.86 7.27 8.19
N HIS A 95 -18.33 7.24 6.97
CA HIS A 95 -18.80 8.08 5.89
C HIS A 95 -19.71 7.28 4.94
N GLU A 96 -20.83 7.88 4.55
CA GLU A 96 -21.67 7.35 3.47
C GLU A 96 -21.06 7.75 2.14
N LEU A 97 -20.13 6.93 1.63
CA LEU A 97 -19.51 7.13 0.33
C LEU A 97 -20.36 6.45 -0.75
N ASN A 98 -20.82 7.20 -1.74
CA ASN A 98 -21.69 6.65 -2.78
C ASN A 98 -20.95 5.62 -3.63
N ALA A 99 -19.66 5.85 -3.88
CA ALA A 99 -18.79 4.91 -4.56
C ALA A 99 -18.74 3.53 -3.89
N CYS A 100 -18.87 3.49 -2.56
CA CYS A 100 -18.86 2.27 -1.76
C CYS A 100 -20.23 1.60 -1.64
N ALA A 101 -21.29 2.18 -2.22
CA ALA A 101 -22.64 1.63 -2.11
C ALA A 101 -22.78 0.23 -2.73
N SER A 102 -21.98 -0.10 -3.75
CA SER A 102 -21.97 -1.43 -4.37
C SER A 102 -21.19 -2.48 -3.57
N ALA A 103 -20.41 -2.07 -2.56
CA ALA A 103 -19.59 -2.94 -1.72
C ALA A 103 -20.30 -3.32 -0.39
N ARG A 104 -21.46 -2.74 -0.10
CA ARG A 104 -22.36 -3.11 1.01
C ARG A 104 -23.38 -4.15 0.54
#